data_AF-A0A1S3XNQ4-F1
#
_entry.id   AF-A0A1S3XNQ4-F1
#
_cell.length_a   1.000
_cell.length_b   1.000
_cell.length_c   1.000
_cell.angle_alpha   90.00
_cell.angle_beta   90.00
_cell.angle_gamma   90.00
#
_symmetry.space_group_name_H-M   'P 1'
#
loop_
_entity.id
_entity.type
_entity.pdbx_description
1 polymer ?
#
loop_
_entity_poly.entity_id
_entity_poly.type
_entity_poly.pdbx_seq_one_letter_code
_entity_poly.pdbx_strand_id
1 'polypeptide(L)'
;MERLELWDHLYYLASDMELPWLVGGYFNEVLHEDQKIGGLPVHPPKYEDFAFCVNSCGLFEQGYKGSRFTWWNGRSNAEYIFKRLDRSFVNFPFHNMFPNIEVEYLIRTGSHHALLLMTCGVQTTNFVKPFRFLNFWTKHATFMDVVRQNWEADFIGDPFLMFKKNIKRVKATSQNRVGNTW
;
A
#
# COMPACT_ATOMS: atom_id res chain seq x y z
N MET A 1 3.04 -3.25 -26.22
CA MET A 1 4.46 -2.95 -26.44
C MET A 1 5.13 -2.72 -25.08
N GLU A 2 4.72 -1.70 -24.32
CA GLU A 2 5.34 -1.33 -23.02
C GLU A 2 5.36 -2.42 -21.92
N ARG A 3 4.43 -3.39 -21.91
CA ARG A 3 4.39 -4.45 -20.87
C ARG A 3 5.45 -5.54 -21.06
N LEU A 4 5.68 -5.95 -22.30
CA LEU A 4 6.69 -6.97 -22.59
C LEU A 4 8.08 -6.40 -22.28
N GLU A 5 8.31 -5.14 -22.62
CA GLU A 5 9.53 -4.42 -22.25
C GLU A 5 9.72 -4.37 -20.72
N LEU A 6 8.66 -4.11 -19.94
CA LEU A 6 8.73 -4.16 -18.48
C LEU A 6 9.13 -5.55 -17.95
N TRP A 7 8.61 -6.62 -18.56
CA TRP A 7 8.97 -7.99 -18.22
C TRP A 7 10.41 -8.33 -18.58
N ASP A 8 10.88 -7.85 -19.74
CA ASP A 8 12.27 -7.97 -20.14
C ASP A 8 13.19 -7.24 -19.16
N HIS A 9 12.84 -6.02 -18.76
CA HIS A 9 13.59 -5.28 -17.74
C HIS A 9 13.65 -6.02 -16.40
N LEU A 10 12.54 -6.62 -15.97
CA LEU A 10 12.53 -7.41 -14.74
C LEU A 10 13.43 -8.65 -14.86
N TYR A 11 13.41 -9.29 -16.02
CA TYR A 11 14.27 -10.43 -16.33
C TYR A 11 15.76 -10.06 -16.33
N TYR A 12 16.12 -8.94 -16.97
CA TYR A 12 17.49 -8.42 -16.96
C TYR A 12 17.96 -8.05 -15.55
N LEU A 13 17.07 -7.49 -14.71
CA LEU A 13 17.40 -7.24 -13.31
C LEU A 13 17.63 -8.55 -12.57
N ALA A 14 16.80 -9.57 -12.82
CA ALA A 14 16.87 -10.86 -12.13
C ALA A 14 18.10 -11.69 -12.53
N SER A 15 18.61 -11.56 -13.77
CA SER A 15 19.67 -12.43 -14.29
C SER A 15 20.96 -12.38 -13.49
N ASP A 16 21.28 -11.22 -12.92
CA ASP A 16 22.52 -10.97 -12.18
C ASP A 16 22.25 -10.71 -10.68
N MET A 17 21.01 -10.91 -10.21
CA MET A 17 20.59 -10.58 -8.85
C MET A 17 20.71 -11.77 -7.89
N GLU A 18 21.86 -11.87 -7.23
CA GLU A 18 22.10 -12.88 -6.18
C GLU A 18 21.68 -12.41 -4.78
N LEU A 19 21.47 -11.11 -4.60
CA LEU A 19 21.11 -10.52 -3.31
C LEU A 19 19.62 -10.73 -2.97
N PRO A 20 19.25 -10.68 -1.67
CA PRO A 20 17.87 -10.55 -1.23
C PRO A 20 17.17 -9.36 -1.89
N TRP A 21 16.11 -9.62 -2.67
CA TRP A 21 15.31 -8.55 -3.26
C TRP A 21 13.82 -8.89 -3.30
N LEU A 22 13.05 -7.81 -3.39
CA LEU A 22 11.61 -7.79 -3.48
C LEU A 22 11.22 -6.85 -4.61
N VAL A 23 10.20 -7.23 -5.36
CA VAL A 23 9.49 -6.34 -6.28
C VAL A 23 8.02 -6.31 -5.90
N GLY A 24 7.45 -5.11 -5.77
CA GLY A 24 6.05 -4.98 -5.37
C GLY A 24 5.42 -3.71 -5.89
N GLY A 25 4.10 -3.76 -6.07
CA GLY A 25 3.32 -2.65 -6.57
C GLY A 25 2.15 -3.12 -7.44
N TYR A 26 1.68 -2.20 -8.27
CA TYR A 26 0.56 -2.40 -9.17
C TYR A 26 1.04 -2.89 -10.54
N PHE A 27 0.90 -4.19 -10.81
CA PHE A 27 1.30 -4.80 -12.09
C PHE A 27 0.22 -4.66 -13.17
N ASN A 28 -1.02 -4.39 -12.75
CA ASN A 28 -2.18 -4.28 -13.64
C ASN A 28 -2.40 -5.54 -14.53
N GLU A 29 -1.92 -6.69 -14.06
CA GLU A 29 -2.18 -8.02 -14.62
C GLU A 29 -2.54 -9.00 -13.50
N VAL A 30 -3.38 -9.97 -13.84
CA VAL A 30 -3.65 -11.13 -12.98
C VAL A 30 -2.66 -12.24 -13.32
N LEU A 31 -2.45 -13.20 -12.42
CA LEU A 31 -1.66 -14.43 -12.66
C LEU A 31 -2.54 -15.62 -13.04
N HIS A 32 -3.80 -15.63 -12.60
CA HIS A 32 -4.75 -16.70 -12.85
C HIS A 32 -6.15 -16.13 -13.10
N GLU A 33 -6.98 -16.87 -13.81
CA GLU A 33 -8.35 -16.45 -14.15
C GLU A 33 -9.20 -16.18 -12.90
N ASP A 34 -9.06 -17.01 -11.87
CA ASP A 34 -9.80 -16.93 -10.61
C ASP A 34 -9.45 -15.68 -9.75
N GLN A 35 -8.49 -14.87 -10.22
CA GLN A 35 -8.12 -13.59 -9.62
C GLN A 35 -8.88 -12.41 -10.23
N LYS A 36 -9.88 -12.70 -11.05
CA LYS A 36 -10.88 -11.75 -11.53
C LYS A 36 -12.29 -12.29 -11.29
N ILE A 37 -13.21 -11.40 -10.91
CA ILE A 37 -14.64 -11.68 -10.92
C ILE A 37 -15.35 -10.54 -11.67
N GLY A 38 -16.33 -10.91 -12.51
CA GLY A 38 -17.16 -9.98 -13.26
C GLY A 38 -16.51 -9.47 -14.56
N GLY A 39 -17.34 -8.86 -15.41
CA GLY A 39 -16.93 -8.38 -16.73
C GLY A 39 -16.56 -9.52 -17.69
N LEU A 40 -15.81 -9.19 -18.75
CA LEU A 40 -15.35 -10.17 -19.75
C LEU A 40 -14.36 -11.18 -19.15
N PRO A 41 -14.19 -12.38 -19.72
CA PRO A 41 -13.11 -13.30 -19.35
C PRO A 41 -11.73 -12.65 -19.45
N VAL A 42 -10.75 -13.21 -18.73
CA VAL A 42 -9.34 -12.81 -18.90
C VAL A 42 -8.78 -13.49 -20.14
N HIS A 43 -7.91 -12.81 -20.89
CA HIS A 43 -7.24 -13.38 -22.05
C HIS A 43 -6.03 -14.24 -21.59
N PRO A 44 -6.03 -15.57 -21.79
CA PRO A 44 -5.02 -16.46 -21.20
C PRO A 44 -3.56 -16.09 -21.46
N PRO A 45 -3.15 -15.79 -22.71
CA PRO A 45 -1.77 -15.40 -22.99
C PRO A 45 -1.23 -14.25 -22.14
N LYS A 46 -2.08 -13.30 -21.70
CA LYS A 46 -1.60 -12.14 -20.93
C LYS A 46 -1.14 -12.50 -19.53
N TYR A 47 -1.91 -13.33 -18.83
CA TYR A 47 -1.53 -13.74 -17.48
C TYR A 47 -0.49 -14.87 -17.51
N GLU A 48 -0.46 -15.66 -18.58
CA GLU A 48 0.59 -16.66 -18.81
C GLU A 48 1.95 -16.01 -19.03
N ASP A 49 2.03 -14.95 -19.85
CA ASP A 49 3.27 -14.18 -20.04
C ASP A 49 3.76 -13.57 -18.72
N PHE A 50 2.86 -13.03 -17.91
CA PHE A 50 3.21 -12.47 -16.60
C PHE A 50 3.67 -13.55 -15.62
N ALA A 51 2.96 -14.68 -15.54
CA ALA A 51 3.35 -15.81 -14.70
C ALA A 51 4.70 -16.41 -15.13
N PHE A 52 4.94 -16.50 -16.44
CA PHE A 52 6.21 -16.93 -17.00
C PHE A 52 7.34 -15.96 -16.62
N CYS A 53 7.15 -14.66 -16.80
CA CYS A 53 8.12 -13.64 -16.40
C CYS A 53 8.51 -13.76 -14.91
N VAL A 54 7.51 -13.80 -14.02
CA VAL A 54 7.74 -13.93 -12.57
C VAL A 54 8.53 -15.19 -12.24
N ASN A 55 8.15 -16.33 -12.82
CA ASN A 55 8.81 -17.60 -12.59
C ASN A 55 10.26 -17.60 -13.14
N SER A 56 10.47 -17.07 -14.34
CA SER A 56 11.81 -16.94 -14.95
C SER A 56 12.73 -16.01 -14.17
N CYS A 57 12.18 -15.05 -13.41
CA CYS A 57 12.94 -14.19 -12.51
C CYS A 57 13.27 -14.86 -11.16
N GLY A 58 12.86 -16.12 -10.93
CA GLY A 58 13.03 -16.81 -9.64
C GLY A 58 12.26 -16.15 -8.50
N LEU A 59 11.18 -15.44 -8.84
CA LEU A 59 10.35 -14.69 -7.91
C LEU A 59 9.07 -15.47 -7.57
N PHE A 60 8.60 -15.33 -6.34
CA PHE A 60 7.35 -15.96 -5.90
C PHE A 60 6.57 -15.08 -4.93
N GLU A 61 5.24 -15.27 -4.90
CA GLU A 61 4.37 -14.59 -3.93
C GLU A 61 4.46 -15.27 -2.57
N GLN A 62 4.41 -14.47 -1.51
CA GLN A 62 4.19 -14.95 -0.16
C GLN A 62 2.68 -15.12 0.12
N GLY A 63 2.36 -15.95 1.12
CA GLY A 63 0.99 -16.05 1.62
C GLY A 63 0.48 -14.70 2.16
N TYR A 64 -0.81 -14.42 1.98
CA TYR A 64 -1.41 -13.15 2.39
C TYR A 64 -2.68 -13.32 3.24
N LYS A 65 -2.95 -12.29 4.07
CA LYS A 65 -4.17 -12.09 4.85
C LYS A 65 -5.08 -11.06 4.17
N GLY A 66 -6.36 -11.08 4.50
CA GLY A 66 -7.34 -10.10 4.01
C GLY A 66 -8.01 -10.48 2.68
N SER A 67 -8.40 -9.47 1.90
CA SER A 67 -9.17 -9.66 0.67
C SER A 67 -8.34 -10.30 -0.44
N ARG A 68 -8.90 -11.31 -1.13
CA ARG A 68 -8.33 -11.90 -2.35
C ARG A 68 -8.17 -10.90 -3.50
N PHE A 69 -9.00 -9.86 -3.53
CA PHE A 69 -8.99 -8.85 -4.58
C PHE A 69 -8.46 -7.53 -4.05
N THR A 70 -7.55 -6.93 -4.82
CA THR A 70 -6.92 -5.65 -4.48
C THR A 70 -7.56 -4.48 -5.19
N TRP A 71 -8.27 -4.71 -6.29
CA TRP A 71 -8.91 -3.65 -7.07
C TRP A 71 -10.41 -3.87 -7.26
N TRP A 72 -11.18 -2.78 -7.27
CA TRP A 72 -12.61 -2.74 -7.59
C TRP A 72 -12.97 -1.56 -8.49
N ASN A 73 -13.78 -1.80 -9.51
CA ASN A 73 -14.19 -0.78 -10.49
C ASN A 73 -15.17 0.30 -9.96
N GLY A 74 -15.61 0.23 -8.70
CA GLY A 74 -16.54 1.22 -8.13
C GLY A 74 -18.02 0.98 -8.48
N ARG A 75 -18.35 -0.10 -9.20
CA ARG A 75 -19.72 -0.37 -9.66
C ARG A 75 -20.38 -1.48 -8.85
N SER A 76 -21.71 -1.45 -8.81
CA SER A 76 -22.57 -2.41 -8.09
C SER A 76 -23.29 -3.37 -9.05
N ASN A 77 -23.96 -4.38 -8.48
CA ASN A 77 -24.79 -5.35 -9.22
C ASN A 77 -24.01 -6.09 -10.32
N ALA A 78 -24.64 -6.45 -11.43
CA ALA A 78 -24.00 -7.20 -12.51
C ALA A 78 -22.77 -6.51 -13.14
N GLU A 79 -22.52 -5.23 -12.83
CA GLU A 79 -21.38 -4.47 -13.34
C GLU A 79 -20.16 -4.47 -12.41
N TYR A 80 -20.23 -5.08 -11.22
CA TYR A 80 -19.05 -5.11 -10.34
C TYR A 80 -17.92 -5.91 -11.00
N ILE A 81 -16.71 -5.37 -10.93
CA ILE A 81 -15.50 -6.07 -11.36
C ILE A 81 -14.48 -5.98 -10.23
N PHE A 82 -13.98 -7.13 -9.81
CA PHE A 82 -12.90 -7.26 -8.84
C PHE A 82 -11.68 -7.92 -9.50
N LYS A 83 -10.49 -7.45 -9.17
CA LYS A 83 -9.22 -8.00 -9.67
C LYS A 83 -8.14 -8.02 -8.59
N ARG A 84 -7.18 -8.94 -8.68
CA ARG A 84 -5.94 -8.91 -7.90
C ARG A 84 -4.78 -8.40 -8.78
N LEU A 85 -4.44 -7.13 -8.61
CA LEU A 85 -3.46 -6.40 -9.45
C LEU A 85 -2.24 -5.90 -8.67
N ASP A 86 -2.43 -5.52 -7.42
CA ASP A 86 -1.35 -5.18 -6.48
C ASP A 86 -0.74 -6.45 -5.88
N ARG A 87 0.59 -6.59 -5.95
CA ARG A 87 1.34 -7.79 -5.50
C ARG A 87 2.71 -7.43 -4.95
N SER A 88 3.30 -8.39 -4.25
CA SER A 88 4.70 -8.38 -3.85
C SER A 88 5.29 -9.76 -4.10
N PHE A 89 6.40 -9.81 -4.84
CA PHE A 89 7.17 -11.00 -5.08
C PHE A 89 8.56 -10.86 -4.48
N VAL A 90 9.12 -11.98 -4.03
CA VAL A 90 10.45 -12.03 -3.44
C VAL A 90 11.25 -13.17 -4.05
N ASN A 91 12.58 -13.05 -4.02
CA ASN A 91 13.44 -14.17 -4.33
C ASN A 91 13.73 -15.02 -3.09
N PHE A 92 14.32 -16.20 -3.31
CA PHE A 92 14.64 -17.14 -2.24
C PHE A 92 15.60 -16.57 -1.17
N PRO A 93 16.69 -15.85 -1.53
CA PRO A 93 17.50 -15.13 -0.55
C PRO A 93 16.71 -14.19 0.38
N PHE A 94 15.74 -13.42 -0.14
CA PHE A 94 14.90 -12.54 0.68
C PHE A 94 13.99 -13.32 1.62
N HIS A 95 13.39 -14.42 1.15
CA HIS A 95 12.58 -15.28 2.00
C HIS A 95 13.41 -15.89 3.15
N ASN A 96 14.64 -16.34 2.88
CA ASN A 96 15.52 -16.88 3.92
C ASN A 96 15.98 -15.82 4.93
N MET A 97 16.19 -14.58 4.48
CA MET A 97 16.53 -13.47 5.36
C MET A 97 15.39 -13.12 6.33
N PHE A 98 14.14 -13.28 5.89
CA PHE A 98 12.95 -12.97 6.68
C PHE A 98 11.97 -14.15 6.68
N PRO A 99 12.19 -15.18 7.53
CA PRO A 99 11.34 -16.38 7.53
C PRO A 99 9.89 -16.10 7.94
N ASN A 100 9.64 -15.01 8.65
CA ASN A 100 8.32 -14.60 9.14
C ASN A 100 7.74 -13.41 8.36
N ILE A 101 7.84 -13.42 7.03
CA ILE A 101 7.15 -12.42 6.20
C ILE A 101 5.64 -12.61 6.32
N GLU A 102 4.93 -11.53 6.66
CA GLU A 102 3.48 -11.45 6.57
C GLU A 102 3.08 -10.43 5.51
N VAL A 103 2.15 -10.81 4.62
CA VAL A 103 1.50 -9.90 3.68
C VAL A 103 0.04 -9.76 4.06
N GLU A 104 -0.49 -8.53 4.07
CA GLU A 104 -1.90 -8.26 4.33
C GLU A 104 -2.44 -7.25 3.31
N TYR A 105 -3.58 -7.58 2.72
CA TYR A 105 -4.37 -6.61 1.96
C TYR A 105 -5.37 -5.92 2.87
N LEU A 106 -5.09 -4.66 3.19
CA LEU A 106 -5.93 -3.85 4.07
C LEU A 106 -7.27 -3.51 3.41
N ILE A 107 -8.26 -3.20 4.23
CA ILE A 107 -9.58 -2.75 3.78
C ILE A 107 -9.42 -1.50 2.90
N ARG A 108 -10.10 -1.49 1.75
CA ARG A 108 -10.17 -0.34 0.86
C ARG A 108 -10.86 0.83 1.58
N THR A 109 -10.14 1.94 1.76
CA THR A 109 -10.69 3.19 2.32
C THR A 109 -10.39 4.36 1.37
N GLY A 110 -11.40 4.80 0.61
CA GLY A 110 -11.26 5.97 -0.27
C GLY A 110 -10.41 5.76 -1.54
N SER A 111 -10.05 4.51 -1.85
CA SER A 111 -9.35 4.12 -3.08
C SER A 111 -10.02 2.91 -3.71
N HIS A 112 -9.93 2.80 -5.04
CA HIS A 112 -10.28 1.59 -5.77
C HIS A 112 -9.30 0.45 -5.51
N HIS A 113 -8.12 0.76 -4.96
CA HIS A 113 -7.08 -0.20 -4.57
C HIS A 113 -7.06 -0.46 -3.05
N ALA A 114 -6.81 -1.71 -2.68
CA ALA A 114 -6.46 -2.13 -1.34
C ALA A 114 -4.97 -1.93 -1.13
N LEU A 115 -4.58 -1.44 0.05
CA LEU A 115 -3.16 -1.28 0.38
C LEU A 115 -2.55 -2.66 0.67
N LEU A 116 -1.40 -2.95 0.07
CA LEU A 116 -0.58 -4.11 0.42
C LEU A 116 0.39 -3.70 1.54
N LEU A 117 0.26 -4.33 2.69
CA LEU A 117 1.18 -4.19 3.82
C LEU A 117 2.04 -5.45 3.91
N MET A 118 3.35 -5.30 3.75
CA MET A 118 4.31 -6.37 4.05
C MET A 118 5.05 -6.05 5.35
N THR A 119 5.08 -7.02 6.27
CA THR A 119 5.85 -6.95 7.51
C THR A 119 6.92 -8.03 7.49
N CYS A 120 8.17 -7.65 7.76
CA CYS A 120 9.31 -8.56 7.81
C CYS A 120 10.23 -8.21 8.99
N GLY A 121 10.97 -9.20 9.49
CA GLY A 121 11.92 -9.02 10.60
C GLY A 121 11.31 -9.22 11.99
N VAL A 122 12.11 -8.99 13.03
CA VAL A 122 11.67 -9.08 14.42
C VAL A 122 10.74 -7.91 14.70
N GLN A 123 9.51 -8.18 15.16
CA GLN A 123 8.64 -7.14 15.69
C GLN A 123 9.32 -6.52 16.92
N THR A 124 10.12 -5.49 16.71
CA THR A 124 10.42 -4.54 17.77
C THR A 124 9.12 -3.79 17.99
N THR A 125 8.39 -4.16 19.05
CA THR A 125 7.18 -3.46 19.45
C THR A 125 7.56 -2.09 20.01
N ASN A 126 8.04 -1.20 19.13
CA ASN A 126 8.01 0.22 19.39
C ASN A 126 6.55 0.62 19.22
N PHE A 127 5.78 0.52 20.31
CA PHE A 127 4.43 1.02 20.39
C PHE A 127 4.45 2.54 20.18
N VAL A 128 4.46 2.96 18.91
CA VAL A 128 4.11 4.33 18.56
C VAL A 128 2.60 4.41 18.75
N LYS A 129 2.16 4.85 19.93
CA LYS A 129 0.73 5.07 20.21
C LYS A 129 0.14 5.93 19.09
N PRO A 130 -0.77 5.38 18.25
CA PRO A 130 -1.32 6.15 17.16
C PRO A 130 -2.08 7.33 17.74
N PHE A 131 -1.87 8.50 17.17
CA PHE A 131 -2.67 9.67 17.53
C PHE A 131 -4.09 9.46 17.04
N ARG A 132 -5.03 9.41 17.98
CA ARG A 132 -6.45 9.39 17.67
C ARG A 132 -6.98 10.80 17.79
N PHE A 133 -7.52 11.32 16.70
CA PHE A 133 -8.26 12.57 16.68
C PHE A 133 -9.74 12.26 16.86
N LEU A 134 -10.36 12.79 17.90
CA LEU A 134 -11.79 12.62 18.12
C LEU A 134 -12.55 13.71 17.36
N ASN A 135 -13.49 13.32 16.50
CA ASN A 135 -14.32 14.26 15.74
C ASN A 135 -15.07 15.26 16.64
N PHE A 136 -15.34 14.94 17.90
CA PHE A 136 -15.95 15.90 18.83
C PHE A 136 -15.07 17.15 19.06
N TRP A 137 -13.74 17.04 18.96
CA TRP A 137 -12.86 18.19 19.13
C TRP A 137 -13.10 19.28 18.08
N THR A 138 -13.56 18.94 16.88
CA THR A 138 -13.90 19.95 15.87
C THR A 138 -15.10 20.82 16.27
N LYS A 139 -15.91 20.34 17.21
CA LYS A 139 -17.08 21.05 17.75
C LYS A 139 -16.74 21.96 18.92
N HIS A 140 -15.52 21.88 19.46
CA HIS A 140 -15.13 22.72 20.57
C HIS A 140 -14.93 24.17 20.08
N ALA A 141 -15.45 25.15 20.84
CA ALA A 141 -15.46 26.56 20.47
C ALA A 141 -14.07 27.11 20.06
N THR A 142 -13.02 26.67 20.75
CA THR A 142 -11.62 27.12 20.51
C THR A 142 -10.83 26.26 19.53
N PHE A 143 -11.45 25.23 18.91
CA PHE A 143 -10.76 24.36 17.96
C PHE A 143 -10.18 25.13 16.77
N MET A 144 -10.98 26.02 16.18
CA MET A 144 -10.56 26.82 15.03
C MET A 144 -9.43 27.78 15.38
N ASP A 145 -9.37 28.27 16.62
CA ASP A 145 -8.28 29.12 17.07
C ASP A 145 -6.98 28.33 17.23
N VAL A 146 -7.06 27.09 17.72
CA VAL A 146 -5.91 26.17 17.77
C VAL A 146 -5.38 25.90 16.37
N VAL A 147 -6.26 25.61 15.40
CA VAL A 147 -5.83 25.40 14.02
C VAL A 147 -5.13 26.65 13.50
N ARG A 148 -5.76 27.83 13.60
CA ARG A 148 -5.23 29.11 13.10
C ARG A 148 -3.84 29.41 13.67
N GLN A 149 -3.68 29.35 14.99
CA GLN A 149 -2.41 29.63 15.68
C GLN A 149 -1.28 28.66 15.28
N ASN A 150 -1.61 27.46 14.83
CA ASN A 150 -0.63 26.41 14.50
C ASN A 150 -0.49 26.18 12.99
N TRP A 151 -1.20 26.95 12.16
CA TRP A 151 -1.17 26.83 10.69
C TRP A 151 -0.16 27.76 10.03
N GLU A 152 0.29 28.80 10.72
CA GLU A 152 1.29 29.74 10.22
C GLU A 152 2.67 29.08 10.24
N ALA A 153 3.28 28.87 9.08
CA ALA A 153 4.62 28.30 8.96
C ALA A 153 5.66 29.39 8.75
N ASP A 154 6.62 29.51 9.67
CA ASP A 154 7.80 30.37 9.52
C ASP A 154 8.82 29.83 8.50
N PHE A 155 8.37 29.07 7.51
CA PHE A 155 9.24 28.44 6.52
C PHE A 155 8.52 28.29 5.19
N ILE A 156 9.19 28.75 4.12
CA ILE A 156 8.77 28.59 2.74
C ILE A 156 9.44 27.34 2.18
N GLY A 157 8.65 26.39 1.70
CA GLY A 157 9.14 25.16 1.08
C GLY A 157 8.07 24.47 0.26
N ASP A 158 8.30 23.21 -0.10
CA ASP A 158 7.32 22.40 -0.83
C ASP A 158 5.94 22.42 -0.13
N PRO A 159 4.82 22.67 -0.86
CA PRO A 159 3.49 22.76 -0.27
C PRO A 159 3.08 21.53 0.54
N PHE A 160 3.47 20.31 0.14
CA PHE A 160 3.17 19.10 0.89
C PHE A 160 3.98 19.01 2.18
N LEU A 161 5.23 19.47 2.15
CA LEU A 161 6.07 19.58 3.35
C LEU A 161 5.53 20.62 4.33
N MET A 162 5.08 21.77 3.82
CA MET A 162 4.42 22.81 4.62
C MET A 162 3.14 22.27 5.26
N PHE A 163 2.28 21.63 4.47
CA PHE A 163 1.05 21.02 4.95
C PHE A 163 1.32 19.94 6.02
N LYS A 164 2.28 19.05 5.79
CA LYS A 164 2.72 18.03 6.75
C LYS A 164 3.20 18.66 8.06
N LYS A 165 3.95 19.77 7.99
CA LYS A 165 4.45 20.50 9.16
C LYS A 165 3.31 21.17 9.94
N ASN A 166 2.34 21.77 9.24
CA ASN A 166 1.16 22.38 9.85
C ASN A 166 0.32 21.34 10.60
N ILE A 167 0.02 20.20 9.96
CA ILE A 167 -0.69 19.09 10.61
C ILE A 167 0.06 18.59 11.83
N LYS A 168 1.39 18.44 11.77
CA LYS A 168 2.19 18.01 12.92
C LYS A 168 2.07 18.96 14.11
N ARG A 169 2.05 20.28 13.87
CA ARG A 169 1.91 21.30 14.93
C ARG A 169 0.53 21.31 15.56
N VAL A 170 -0.53 21.32 14.73
CA VAL A 170 -1.91 21.20 15.20
C VAL A 170 -2.09 19.93 16.05
N LYS A 171 -1.51 18.81 15.59
CA LYS A 171 -1.51 17.54 16.32
C LYS A 171 -0.83 17.63 17.68
N ALA A 172 0.39 18.18 17.74
CA ALA A 172 1.13 18.31 19.00
C ALA A 172 0.39 19.18 20.03
N THR A 173 -0.14 20.33 19.59
CA THR A 173 -0.92 21.24 20.45
C THR A 173 -2.22 20.60 20.93
N SER A 174 -2.90 19.85 20.05
CA SER A 174 -4.11 19.10 20.42
C SER A 174 -3.81 18.03 21.47
N GLN A 175 -2.70 17.29 21.34
CA GLN A 175 -2.28 16.27 22.31
C GLN A 175 -1.97 16.85 23.69
N ASN A 176 -1.26 17.99 23.75
CA ASN A 176 -0.94 18.65 25.01
C ASN A 176 -2.19 19.15 25.75
N ARG A 177 -3.23 19.56 25.01
CA ARG A 177 -4.50 19.95 25.62
C ARG A 177 -5.35 18.77 26.07
N VAL A 178 -5.30 17.62 25.40
CA VAL A 178 -5.97 16.38 25.86
C VAL A 178 -5.42 15.90 27.21
N GLY A 179 -4.13 16.14 27.49
CA GLY A 179 -3.52 15.81 28.78
C GLY A 179 -3.86 16.76 29.93
N ASN A 180 -4.26 18.00 29.62
CA ASN A 180 -4.41 19.06 30.63
C ASN A 180 -5.77 19.76 30.68
N THR A 181 -6.66 19.61 29.69
CA THR A 181 -8.10 19.95 29.65
C THR A 181 -8.61 20.09 28.21
N TRP A 182 -9.54 19.21 27.84
CA TRP A 182 -10.64 19.39 26.88
C TRP A 182 -11.86 18.67 27.44
#